data_AF-A0AAV8CF21-F1
#
_entry.id   AF-A0AAV8CF21-F1
#
_cell.length_a   1.000
_cell.length_b   1.000
_cell.length_c   1.000
_cell.angle_alpha   90.00
_cell.angle_beta   90.00
_cell.angle_gamma   90.00
#
_symmetry.space_group_name_H-M   'P 1'
#
loop_
_entity.id
_entity.type
_entity.pdbx_description
1 polymer ?
#
loop_
_entity_poly.entity_id
_entity_poly.type
_entity_poly.pdbx_seq_one_letter_code
_entity_poly.pdbx_strand_id
1 'polypeptide(L)'
;MKRYGLLDESQDKLDYVLALTVENFLARRLQTIVFKTGMAKSIHHARVLIRQRHIRVGRQLVSIPSFMVRTDSQKHIEFSLTSPYGQGPPGRVKRKNMKAAAKKAAGGDDEGEDDE
;
A
#
# COMPACT_ATOMS: atom_id res chain seq x y z
N MET A 1 18.34 -7.71 -15.53
CA MET A 1 18.18 -6.65 -14.50
C MET A 1 17.35 -5.45 -14.96
N LYS A 2 17.31 -5.14 -16.27
CA LYS A 2 16.44 -4.10 -16.87
C LYS A 2 14.96 -4.20 -16.50
N ARG A 3 14.38 -5.40 -16.48
CA ARG A 3 12.97 -5.65 -16.09
C ARG A 3 12.56 -5.11 -14.70
N TYR A 4 13.52 -5.02 -13.79
CA TYR A 4 13.29 -4.50 -12.44
C TYR A 4 13.74 -3.05 -12.32
N GLY A 5 14.22 -2.42 -13.38
CA GLY A 5 14.71 -1.04 -13.36
C GLY A 5 15.97 -0.87 -12.52
N LEU A 6 16.81 -1.91 -12.42
CA LEU A 6 18.09 -1.87 -11.72
C LEU A 6 19.24 -1.34 -12.59
N LEU A 7 19.08 -1.47 -13.91
CA LEU A 7 20.00 -0.93 -14.91
C LEU A 7 19.19 -0.10 -15.88
N ASP A 8 19.80 0.99 -16.34
CA ASP A 8 19.26 1.81 -17.42
C ASP A 8 19.41 1.11 -18.78
N GLU A 9 18.66 1.56 -19.79
CA GLU A 9 18.69 0.98 -21.14
C GLU A 9 20.08 1.10 -21.79
N SER A 10 20.83 2.14 -21.43
CA SER A 10 22.20 2.41 -21.87
C SER A 10 23.26 1.49 -21.24
N GLN A 11 22.94 0.80 -20.14
CA GLN A 11 23.89 0.03 -19.32
C GLN A 11 23.79 -1.47 -19.60
N ASP A 12 24.18 -1.88 -20.81
CA ASP A 12 24.13 -3.29 -21.26
C ASP A 12 25.38 -4.13 -20.99
N LYS A 13 26.41 -3.54 -20.38
CA LYS A 13 27.66 -4.25 -20.06
C LYS A 13 27.60 -4.92 -18.68
N LEU A 14 28.29 -6.04 -18.54
CA LEU A 14 28.39 -6.79 -17.27
C LEU A 14 29.06 -5.98 -16.16
N ASP A 15 29.95 -5.06 -16.50
CA ASP A 15 30.63 -4.20 -15.52
C ASP A 15 29.65 -3.38 -14.66
N TYR A 16 28.52 -2.96 -15.24
CA TYR A 16 27.47 -2.23 -14.52
C TYR A 16 26.69 -3.13 -13.55
N VAL A 17 26.63 -4.44 -13.79
CA VAL A 17 26.03 -5.39 -12.85
C VAL A 17 26.89 -5.53 -11.60
N LEU A 18 28.21 -5.53 -11.76
CA LEU A 18 29.17 -5.63 -10.65
C LEU A 18 29.17 -4.35 -9.79
N ALA A 19 28.88 -3.20 -10.38
CA ALA A 19 28.79 -1.92 -9.69
C ALA A 19 27.47 -1.71 -8.91
N LEU A 20 26.56 -2.69 -8.85
CA LEU A 20 25.28 -2.53 -8.16
C LEU A 20 25.44 -2.47 -6.65
N THR A 21 24.83 -1.46 -6.05
CA THR A 21 24.76 -1.28 -4.60
C THR A 21 23.46 -1.83 -4.03
N VAL A 22 23.42 -2.02 -2.70
CA VAL A 22 22.22 -2.46 -1.98
C VAL A 22 21.06 -1.46 -2.13
N GLU A 23 21.40 -0.16 -2.23
CA GLU A 23 20.43 0.92 -2.40
C GLU A 23 19.59 0.76 -3.66
N ASN A 24 20.19 0.26 -4.76
CA ASN A 24 19.48 -0.02 -6.00
C ASN A 24 18.34 -1.02 -5.79
N PHE A 25 18.57 -2.06 -4.99
CA PHE A 25 17.54 -3.05 -4.66
C PHE A 25 16.49 -2.48 -3.69
N LEU A 26 16.91 -1.71 -2.69
CA LEU A 26 15.98 -1.09 -1.75
C LEU A 26 15.05 -0.07 -2.43
N ALA A 27 15.54 0.65 -3.44
CA ALA A 27 14.76 1.59 -4.23
C ALA A 27 13.65 0.92 -5.07
N ARG A 28 13.78 -0.39 -5.37
CA ARG A 28 12.83 -1.16 -6.19
C ARG A 28 11.77 -1.92 -5.39
N ARG A 29 11.80 -1.83 -4.06
CA ARG A 29 10.78 -2.44 -3.19
C ARG A 29 9.45 -1.70 -3.30
N LEU A 30 8.35 -2.44 -3.20
CA LEU A 30 7.01 -1.86 -3.21
C LEU A 30 6.85 -0.80 -2.11
N GLN A 31 7.43 -1.04 -0.93
CA GLN A 31 7.40 -0.08 0.18
C GLN A 31 7.99 1.29 -0.18
N THR A 32 9.15 1.33 -0.83
CA THR A 32 9.84 2.57 -1.20
C THR A 32 9.20 3.22 -2.42
N ILE A 33 8.73 2.43 -3.38
CA ILE A 33 8.02 2.95 -4.55
C ILE A 33 6.71 3.62 -4.14
N VAL A 34 5.89 2.98 -3.31
CA VAL A 34 4.62 3.56 -2.81
C VAL A 34 4.84 4.90 -2.10
N PHE A 35 5.93 5.01 -1.33
CA PHE A 35 6.32 6.28 -0.71
C PHE A 35 6.76 7.32 -1.75
N LYS A 36 7.62 6.95 -2.71
CA LYS A 36 8.08 7.85 -3.78
C LYS A 36 6.95 8.33 -4.69
N THR A 37 5.92 7.51 -4.92
CA THR A 37 4.73 7.88 -5.70
C THR A 37 3.76 8.77 -4.91
N GLY A 38 4.01 9.04 -3.63
CA GLY A 38 3.20 9.96 -2.82
C GLY A 38 1.90 9.37 -2.26
N MET A 39 1.68 8.06 -2.38
CA MET A 39 0.48 7.40 -1.83
C MET A 39 0.50 7.30 -0.30
N ALA A 40 1.68 7.42 0.31
CA ALA A 40 1.88 7.32 1.75
C ALA A 40 2.72 8.48 2.27
N LYS A 41 2.39 8.95 3.47
CA LYS A 41 3.11 10.04 4.16
C LYS A 41 4.55 9.69 4.57
N SER A 42 4.83 8.41 4.81
CA SER A 42 6.14 7.93 5.26
C SER A 42 6.39 6.49 4.80
N ILE A 43 7.65 6.07 4.85
CA ILE A 43 8.06 4.68 4.55
C ILE A 43 7.38 3.67 5.49
N HIS A 44 7.16 4.03 6.76
CA HIS A 44 6.44 3.19 7.72
C HIS A 44 4.94 3.14 7.42
N HIS A 45 4.35 4.27 7.03
CA HIS A 45 2.96 4.32 6.60
C HIS A 45 2.72 3.45 5.35
N ALA A 46 3.62 3.51 4.35
CA ALA A 46 3.55 2.65 3.17
C ALA A 46 3.53 1.16 3.54
N ARG A 47 4.39 0.75 4.49
CA ARG A 47 4.45 -0.65 4.97
C ARG A 47 3.12 -1.10 5.58
N VAL A 48 2.50 -0.25 6.39
CA VAL A 48 1.20 -0.52 7.02
C VAL A 48 0.11 -0.66 5.96
N LEU A 49 0.04 0.26 4.98
CA LEU A 49 -0.93 0.20 3.90
C LEU A 49 -0.84 -1.09 3.08
N ILE A 50 0.38 -1.52 2.75
CA ILE A 50 0.63 -2.77 2.02
C ILE A 50 0.17 -3.96 2.86
N ARG A 51 0.60 -4.04 4.13
CA ARG A 51 0.23 -5.15 5.04
C ARG A 51 -1.27 -5.25 5.27
N GLN A 52 -1.95 -4.11 5.38
CA GLN A 52 -3.41 -4.02 5.55
C GLN A 52 -4.18 -4.25 4.24
N ARG A 53 -3.50 -4.65 3.16
CA ARG A 53 -4.13 -5.03 1.88
C ARG A 53 -4.80 -3.86 1.15
N HIS A 54 -4.28 -2.65 1.31
CA HIS A 54 -4.83 -1.46 0.65
C HIS A 54 -4.26 -1.22 -0.75
N ILE A 55 -3.14 -1.85 -1.11
CA ILE A 55 -2.42 -1.59 -2.35
C ILE A 55 -2.52 -2.79 -3.30
N ARG A 56 -2.75 -2.49 -4.58
CA ARG A 56 -2.67 -3.46 -5.68
C ARG A 56 -1.57 -3.08 -6.66
N VAL A 57 -1.01 -4.08 -7.32
CA VAL A 57 -0.09 -3.92 -8.45
C VAL A 57 -0.76 -4.55 -9.66
N GLY A 58 -1.18 -3.70 -10.61
CA GLY A 58 -2.08 -4.12 -11.69
C GLY A 58 -3.41 -4.60 -11.12
N ARG A 59 -3.77 -5.85 -11.42
CA ARG A 59 -5.00 -6.47 -10.93
C ARG A 59 -4.84 -7.19 -9.59
N GLN A 60 -3.61 -7.50 -9.20
CA GLN A 60 -3.33 -8.34 -8.04
C GLN A 60 -3.14 -7.51 -6.78
N LEU A 61 -3.79 -7.94 -5.70
CA LEU A 61 -3.56 -7.38 -4.38
C LEU A 61 -2.25 -7.95 -3.82
N VAL A 62 -1.34 -7.06 -3.39
CA VAL A 62 -0.02 -7.44 -2.85
C VAL A 62 0.07 -7.03 -1.38
N SER A 63 0.31 -7.99 -0.49
CA SER A 63 0.42 -7.78 0.96
C SER A 63 1.85 -7.77 1.50
N ILE A 64 2.85 -7.95 0.62
CA ILE A 64 4.27 -8.11 1.00
C ILE A 64 5.03 -6.81 0.63
N PRO A 65 5.53 -6.04 1.62
CA PRO A 65 6.28 -4.80 1.35
C PRO A 65 7.64 -5.01 0.65
N SER A 66 8.21 -6.20 0.80
CA SER A 66 9.45 -6.63 0.15
C SER A 66 9.30 -7.00 -1.33
N PHE A 67 8.10 -6.89 -1.89
CA PHE A 67 7.85 -7.20 -3.29
C PHE A 67 8.71 -6.32 -4.21
N MET A 68 9.51 -6.93 -5.08
CA MET A 68 10.30 -6.21 -6.08
C MET A 68 9.43 -5.86 -7.28
N VAL A 69 9.23 -4.57 -7.50
CA VAL A 69 8.33 -4.07 -8.54
C VAL A 69 9.05 -4.01 -9.88
N ARG A 70 8.44 -4.59 -10.90
CA ARG A 70 8.88 -4.48 -12.30
C ARG A 70 8.58 -3.09 -12.86
N THR A 71 9.39 -2.61 -13.79
CA THR A 71 9.20 -1.32 -14.48
C THR A 71 7.82 -1.24 -15.12
N ASP A 72 7.39 -2.31 -15.80
CA ASP A 72 6.11 -2.40 -16.50
C ASP A 72 4.92 -2.27 -15.53
N SER A 73 5.05 -2.86 -14.34
CA SER A 73 4.00 -2.88 -13.31
C SER A 73 3.98 -1.62 -12.45
N GLN A 74 5.04 -0.81 -12.47
CA GLN A 74 5.18 0.37 -11.63
C GLN A 74 4.10 1.42 -11.90
N LYS A 75 3.67 1.57 -13.17
CA LYS A 75 2.61 2.49 -13.57
C LYS A 75 1.23 2.07 -13.06
N HIS A 76 1.07 0.80 -12.71
CA HIS A 76 -0.21 0.20 -12.35
C HIS A 76 -0.33 0.00 -10.83
N ILE A 77 0.40 0.76 -10.02
CA ILE A 77 0.29 0.72 -8.57
C ILE A 77 -0.80 1.69 -8.15
N GLU A 78 -1.84 1.17 -7.51
CA GLU A 78 -3.01 1.94 -7.12
C GLU A 78 -3.58 1.39 -5.81
N PHE A 79 -4.50 2.13 -5.21
CA PHE A 79 -5.33 1.56 -4.14
C PHE A 79 -6.22 0.46 -4.69
N SER A 80 -6.43 -0.58 -3.88
CA SER A 80 -7.38 -1.64 -4.21
C SER A 80 -8.80 -1.08 -4.26
N LEU A 81 -9.59 -1.51 -5.25
CA LEU A 81 -11.02 -1.13 -5.36
C LEU A 81 -11.83 -1.56 -4.13
N THR A 82 -11.39 -2.61 -3.45
CA THR A 82 -12.01 -3.11 -2.21
C THR A 82 -11.57 -2.34 -0.96
N SER A 83 -10.54 -1.51 -1.07
CA SER A 83 -9.99 -0.73 0.04
C SER A 83 -10.88 0.48 0.31
N PRO A 84 -11.08 0.87 1.59
CA PRO A 84 -11.73 2.13 1.93
C PRO A 84 -11.12 3.37 1.24
N TYR A 85 -9.83 3.31 0.88
CA TYR A 85 -9.11 4.37 0.16
C TYR A 85 -9.28 4.33 -1.35
N GLY A 86 -9.81 3.24 -1.91
CA GLY A 86 -9.96 3.00 -3.35
C GLY A 86 -11.41 2.83 -3.79
N GLN A 87 -12.37 3.44 -3.08
CA GLN A 87 -13.83 3.36 -3.27
C GLN A 87 -14.53 2.15 -2.63
N GLY A 88 -13.82 1.36 -1.82
CA GLY A 88 -14.42 0.29 -1.03
C GLY A 88 -15.24 0.80 0.17
N PRO A 89 -16.10 -0.06 0.74
CA PRO A 89 -16.87 0.30 1.94
C PRO A 89 -15.98 0.70 3.12
N PRO A 90 -16.44 1.61 3.99
CA PRO A 90 -15.73 1.96 5.22
C PRO A 90 -15.40 0.74 6.08
N GLY A 91 -14.21 0.74 6.68
CA GLY A 91 -13.73 -0.37 7.52
C GLY A 91 -14.64 -0.66 8.72
N ARG A 92 -14.52 -1.87 9.28
CA ARG A 92 -15.41 -2.39 10.34
C ARG A 92 -15.62 -1.41 11.51
N VAL A 93 -14.54 -0.89 12.07
CA VAL A 93 -14.58 0.03 13.23
C VAL A 93 -15.25 1.35 12.83
N LYS A 94 -14.86 1.94 11.69
CA LYS A 94 -15.49 3.16 11.18
C LYS A 94 -17.00 2.96 10.98
N ARG A 95 -17.42 1.81 10.44
CA ARG A 95 -18.84 1.45 10.29
C ARG A 95 -19.56 1.29 11.64
N LYS A 96 -18.94 0.64 12.64
CA LYS A 96 -19.49 0.55 14.01
C LYS A 96 -19.68 1.93 14.60
N ASN A 97 -18.66 2.79 14.50
CA ASN A 97 -18.70 4.14 15.08
C ASN A 97 -19.72 5.04 14.37
N MET A 98 -19.85 4.96 13.04
CA MET A 98 -20.89 5.70 12.31
C MET A 98 -22.30 5.24 12.69
N LYS A 99 -22.51 3.93 12.89
CA LYS A 99 -23.80 3.41 13.39
C LYS A 99 -24.10 3.89 14.81
N ALA A 100 -23.12 3.83 15.71
CA ALA A 100 -23.27 4.32 17.08
C ALA A 100 -23.57 5.83 17.10
N ALA A 101 -22.86 6.62 16.28
CA ALA A 101 -23.13 8.05 16.13
C ALA A 101 -24.53 8.33 15.57
N ALA A 102 -24.99 7.56 14.59
CA ALA A 102 -26.35 7.67 14.06
C ALA A 102 -27.42 7.30 15.10
N LYS A 103 -27.21 6.26 15.90
CA LYS A 103 -28.12 5.86 17.00
C LYS A 103 -28.21 6.96 18.07
N LYS A 104 -27.07 7.54 18.46
CA LYS A 104 -27.02 8.68 19.39
C LYS A 104 -27.72 9.92 18.81
N ALA A 105 -27.51 10.21 17.53
CA ALA A 105 -28.18 11.33 16.85
C ALA A 105 -29.70 11.13 16.69
N ALA A 106 -30.16 9.87 16.66
CA ALA A 106 -31.58 9.52 16.61
C ALA A 106 -32.27 9.48 17.99
N GLY A 107 -31.59 9.92 19.06
CA GLY A 107 -32.17 10.00 20.42
C GLY A 107 -32.38 8.66 21.12
N GLY A 108 -31.70 7.60 20.67
CA GLY A 108 -31.69 6.33 21.40
C GLY A 108 -30.76 6.45 22.60
N ASP A 109 -31.32 6.74 23.78
CA ASP A 109 -30.60 6.69 25.05
C ASP A 109 -29.96 5.32 25.24
N ASP A 110 -28.69 5.35 25.64
CA ASP A 110 -27.86 4.18 25.94
C ASP A 110 -28.04 3.87 27.43
N GLU A 111 -29.20 3.35 27.82
CA GLU A 111 -29.31 2.66 29.11
C GLU A 111 -28.79 1.24 28.96
N GLY A 112 -27.60 1.00 29.56
CA GLY A 112 -27.17 -0.28 30.09
C GLY A 112 -26.67 -1.32 29.09
N GLU A 113 -25.36 -1.59 29.13
CA GLU A 113 -24.81 -2.91 29.49
C GLU A 113 -23.29 -2.79 29.53
N ASP A 114 -22.79 -2.46 30.72
CA ASP A 114 -21.45 -2.87 31.16
C ASP A 114 -21.49 -4.39 31.29
N ASP A 115 -20.99 -5.12 30.29
CA ASP A 115 -20.81 -6.57 30.38
C ASP A 115 -19.33 -6.91 30.68
N GLU A 116 -19.15 -7.57 31.82
CA GLU A 116 -17.98 -8.37 32.23
C GLU A 116 -17.60 -9.45 31.19
#